data_AF-R2XWB8-F1
#
_entry.id   AF-R2XWB8-F1
#
_cell.length_a   1.000
_cell.length_b   1.000
_cell.length_c   1.000
_cell.angle_alpha   90.00
_cell.angle_beta   90.00
_cell.angle_gamma   90.00
#
_symmetry.space_group_name_H-M   'P 1'
#
loop_
_entity.id
_entity.type
_entity.pdbx_description
1 polymer ?
#
loop_
_entity_poly.entity_id
_entity_poly.type
_entity_poly.pdbx_seq_one_letter_code
_entity_poly.pdbx_strand_id
1 'polypeptide(L)'
;MTENTTVNQINSVVTEMKMVVLGDGSTIPVPRLTNKKVLQLVKFVAGDGMIIYSKFTDWRKDHTEVNPILDDDGTQKKDDKGNPLFNTKFPTVEEGVDFFLSEVPDEKIAKILAILLDKTAEETEEMDFFDTSLIVAEFLANTPIEKLTSLIKKIRPKFRTMSKEEVKEATQKEHTEETGKASVVPLNPSPQA
;
A
#
# COMPACT_ATOMS: atom_id res chain seq x y z
N MET A 1 -0.90 36.27 -4.47
CA MET A 1 0.40 35.60 -4.68
C MET A 1 0.44 34.29 -3.90
N THR A 2 -0.36 33.29 -4.29
CA THR A 2 -0.62 32.10 -3.44
C THR A 2 -0.61 30.77 -4.19
N GLU A 3 -0.42 30.76 -5.51
CA GLU A 3 -0.40 29.52 -6.30
C GLU A 3 1.01 28.92 -6.48
N ASN A 4 2.08 29.70 -6.30
CA ASN A 4 3.46 29.22 -6.54
C ASN A 4 4.10 28.44 -5.38
N THR A 5 3.56 28.52 -4.16
CA THR A 5 4.19 27.87 -3.00
C THR A 5 3.92 26.37 -2.98
N THR A 6 2.74 25.94 -3.43
CA THR A 6 2.32 24.53 -3.40
C THR A 6 3.04 23.70 -4.47
N VAL A 7 3.29 24.27 -5.65
CA VAL A 7 3.98 23.57 -6.75
C VAL A 7 5.47 23.36 -6.44
N ASN A 8 6.12 24.35 -5.81
CA ASN A 8 7.53 24.23 -5.43
C ASN A 8 7.79 23.20 -4.32
N GLN A 9 6.87 23.02 -3.37
CA GLN A 9 6.99 21.97 -2.34
C GLN A 9 6.71 20.55 -2.87
N ILE A 10 5.93 20.42 -3.96
CA ILE A 10 5.70 19.13 -4.62
C ILE A 10 6.91 18.77 -5.49
N ASN A 11 7.55 19.75 -6.13
CA ASN A 11 8.75 19.55 -6.95
C ASN A 11 10.05 19.35 -6.14
N SER A 12 10.14 19.86 -4.90
CA SER A 12 11.35 19.68 -4.07
C SER A 12 11.49 18.26 -3.49
N VAL A 13 10.46 17.43 -3.58
CA VAL A 13 10.48 16.02 -3.13
C VAL A 13 11.19 15.11 -4.17
N VAL A 14 11.57 15.65 -5.33
CA VAL A 14 11.86 14.87 -6.55
C VAL A 14 13.29 15.07 -7.07
N THR A 15 14.12 15.94 -6.51
CA THR A 15 15.31 16.44 -7.24
C THR A 15 16.70 16.11 -6.69
N GLU A 16 16.87 15.71 -5.42
CA GLU A 16 18.20 15.28 -4.94
C GLU A 16 18.37 13.77 -5.08
N MET A 17 19.19 13.33 -6.04
CA MET A 17 19.64 11.94 -6.14
C MET A 17 20.53 11.64 -4.93
N LYS A 18 19.94 11.03 -3.90
CA LYS A 18 20.69 10.47 -2.78
C LYS A 18 21.42 9.21 -3.22
N MET A 19 22.65 9.06 -2.75
CA MET A 19 23.54 7.95 -3.08
C MET A 19 23.77 7.09 -1.85
N VAL A 20 23.90 5.78 -2.05
CA VAL A 20 24.24 4.79 -1.02
C VAL A 20 25.61 4.22 -1.34
N VAL A 21 26.50 4.18 -0.35
CA VAL A 21 27.79 3.48 -0.44
C VAL A 21 27.58 2.03 -0.03
N LEU A 22 27.87 1.09 -0.92
CA LEU A 22 27.76 -0.35 -0.68
C LEU A 22 28.98 -0.89 0.06
N GLY A 23 28.91 -2.13 0.54
CA GLY A 23 29.98 -2.81 1.29
C GLY A 23 31.28 -2.95 0.48
N ASP A 24 31.20 -2.98 -0.85
CA ASP A 24 32.35 -3.02 -1.77
C ASP A 24 32.95 -1.63 -2.07
N GLY A 25 32.39 -0.57 -1.48
CA GLY A 25 32.80 0.82 -1.69
C GLY A 25 32.21 1.48 -2.95
N SER A 26 31.42 0.75 -3.74
CA SER A 26 30.69 1.32 -4.87
C SER A 26 29.56 2.23 -4.40
N THR A 27 29.12 3.15 -5.26
CA THR A 27 28.05 4.10 -4.95
C THR A 27 26.91 3.96 -5.93
N ILE A 28 25.71 3.73 -5.44
CA ILE A 28 24.51 3.61 -6.27
C ILE A 28 23.45 4.65 -5.86
N PRO A 29 22.63 5.13 -6.80
CA PRO A 29 21.52 6.00 -6.44
C PRO A 29 20.45 5.23 -5.66
N VAL A 30 19.89 5.86 -4.62
CA VAL A 30 18.72 5.34 -3.91
C VAL A 30 17.60 5.16 -4.93
N PRO A 31 16.99 3.96 -5.02
CA PRO A 31 15.91 3.72 -5.95
C PRO A 31 14.76 4.71 -5.73
N ARG A 32 14.11 5.19 -6.79
CA ARG A 32 13.01 6.16 -6.66
C ARG A 32 11.66 5.48 -6.71
N LEU A 33 10.66 5.98 -5.97
CA LEU A 33 9.28 5.53 -6.09
C LEU A 33 8.63 6.10 -7.37
N THR A 34 8.84 5.45 -8.51
CA THR A 34 8.25 5.85 -9.80
C THR A 34 6.82 5.33 -9.96
N ASN A 35 6.04 5.92 -10.88
CA ASN A 35 4.70 5.42 -11.23
C ASN A 35 4.71 3.95 -11.64
N LYS A 36 5.76 3.50 -12.36
CA LYS A 36 5.96 2.11 -12.75
C LYS A 36 6.04 1.21 -11.50
N LYS A 37 6.87 1.58 -10.52
CA LYS A 37 7.00 0.83 -9.26
C LYS A 37 5.70 0.83 -8.46
N VAL A 38 5.03 1.98 -8.34
CA VAL A 38 3.73 2.05 -7.67
C VAL A 38 2.74 1.08 -8.32
N LEU A 39 2.64 1.05 -9.65
CA LEU A 39 1.77 0.11 -10.35
C LEU A 39 2.18 -1.35 -10.15
N GLN A 40 3.48 -1.67 -10.13
CA GLN A 40 3.97 -3.02 -9.88
C GLN A 40 3.69 -3.49 -8.44
N LEU A 41 3.91 -2.62 -7.45
CA LEU A 41 3.57 -2.88 -6.05
C LEU A 41 2.06 -3.05 -5.87
N VAL A 42 1.24 -2.20 -6.49
CA VAL A 42 -0.23 -2.33 -6.44
C VAL A 42 -0.67 -3.66 -7.05
N LYS A 43 -0.10 -4.07 -8.20
CA LYS A 43 -0.38 -5.38 -8.81
C LYS A 43 0.04 -6.53 -7.90
N PHE A 44 1.20 -6.44 -7.27
CA PHE A 44 1.66 -7.44 -6.31
C PHE A 44 0.69 -7.54 -5.13
N VAL A 45 0.36 -6.41 -4.49
CA VAL A 45 -0.56 -6.37 -3.35
C VAL A 45 -1.94 -6.91 -3.72
N ALA A 46 -2.49 -6.51 -4.87
CA ALA A 46 -3.81 -6.95 -5.31
C ALA A 46 -3.87 -8.45 -5.67
N GLY A 47 -2.78 -9.03 -6.17
CA GLY A 47 -2.68 -10.45 -6.50
C GLY A 47 -2.15 -11.26 -5.32
N ASP A 48 -0.82 -11.35 -5.24
CA ASP A 48 -0.10 -12.17 -4.27
C ASP A 48 -0.35 -11.69 -2.83
N GLY A 49 -0.37 -10.37 -2.60
CA GLY A 49 -0.56 -9.80 -1.27
C GLY A 49 -1.92 -10.12 -0.64
N MET A 50 -3.01 -10.11 -1.41
CA MET A 50 -4.34 -10.47 -0.92
C MET A 50 -4.43 -11.95 -0.56
N ILE A 51 -3.77 -12.83 -1.32
CA ILE A 51 -3.69 -14.26 -1.02
C ILE A 51 -2.93 -14.49 0.28
N ILE A 52 -1.76 -13.87 0.42
CA ILE A 52 -0.93 -13.96 1.64
C ILE A 52 -1.70 -13.41 2.84
N TYR A 53 -2.38 -12.28 2.69
CA TYR A 53 -3.19 -11.68 3.74
C TYR A 53 -4.34 -12.59 4.17
N SER A 54 -5.04 -13.23 3.22
CA SER A 54 -6.11 -14.19 3.53
C SER A 54 -5.57 -15.37 4.33
N LYS A 55 -4.46 -15.97 3.89
CA LYS A 55 -3.81 -17.07 4.59
C LYS A 55 -3.37 -16.65 6.00
N PHE A 56 -2.80 -15.45 6.14
CA PHE A 56 -2.42 -14.91 7.45
C PHE A 56 -3.63 -14.72 8.37
N THR A 57 -4.75 -14.22 7.85
CA THR A 57 -5.96 -14.05 8.67
C THR A 57 -6.54 -15.38 9.14
N ASP A 58 -6.51 -16.41 8.28
CA ASP A 58 -6.97 -17.75 8.62
C ASP A 58 -6.04 -18.38 9.66
N TRP A 59 -4.74 -18.37 9.41
CA TRP A 59 -3.72 -18.83 10.35
C TRP A 59 -3.83 -18.14 11.71
N ARG A 60 -3.94 -16.80 11.72
CA ARG A 60 -4.06 -16.02 12.95
C ARG A 60 -5.28 -16.43 13.75
N LYS A 61 -6.40 -16.70 13.07
CA LYS A 61 -7.64 -17.15 13.73
C LYS A 61 -7.44 -18.53 14.36
N ASP A 62 -6.81 -19.45 13.64
CA ASP A 62 -6.56 -20.81 14.12
C ASP A 62 -5.53 -20.88 15.26
N HIS A 63 -4.64 -19.89 15.34
CA HIS A 63 -3.61 -19.78 16.37
C HIS A 63 -3.95 -18.76 17.47
N THR A 64 -5.17 -18.22 17.45
CA THR A 64 -5.69 -17.40 18.56
C THR A 64 -6.35 -18.32 19.58
N GLU A 65 -5.74 -18.44 20.76
CA GLU A 65 -6.33 -19.20 21.85
C GLU A 65 -7.39 -18.34 22.56
N VAL A 66 -8.59 -18.89 22.73
CA VAL A 66 -9.68 -18.26 23.47
C VAL A 66 -10.09 -19.18 24.62
N ASN A 67 -9.71 -18.82 25.84
CA ASN A 67 -9.96 -19.62 27.02
C ASN A 67 -10.97 -18.90 27.94
N PRO A 68 -11.95 -19.60 28.55
CA PRO A 68 -12.84 -18.99 29.52
C PRO A 68 -12.06 -18.53 30.75
N ILE A 69 -12.39 -17.35 31.28
CA ILE A 69 -11.88 -16.92 32.59
C ILE A 69 -12.78 -17.55 33.65
N LEU A 70 -12.17 -18.25 34.60
CA LEU A 70 -12.89 -18.95 35.68
C LEU A 70 -12.75 -18.17 37.00
N ASP A 71 -13.79 -18.20 37.83
CA ASP A 71 -13.76 -17.77 39.23
C ASP A 71 -13.19 -18.89 40.13
N ASP A 72 -12.94 -18.59 41.41
CA ASP A 72 -12.27 -19.49 42.36
C ASP A 72 -13.00 -20.83 42.57
N ASP A 73 -14.29 -20.89 42.27
CA ASP A 73 -15.14 -22.08 42.34
C ASP A 73 -15.18 -22.88 41.02
N GLY A 74 -14.43 -22.46 40.00
CA GLY A 74 -14.37 -23.09 38.68
C GLY A 74 -15.52 -22.72 37.75
N THR A 75 -16.41 -21.79 38.15
CA THR A 75 -17.47 -21.29 37.27
C THR A 75 -16.95 -20.23 36.30
N GLN A 76 -17.59 -20.10 35.13
CA GLN A 76 -17.20 -19.10 34.14
C GLN A 76 -17.53 -17.69 34.63
N LYS A 77 -16.50 -16.86 34.75
CA LYS A 77 -16.60 -15.47 35.16
C LYS A 77 -17.39 -14.67 34.13
N LYS A 78 -18.23 -13.75 34.61
CA LYS A 78 -19.05 -12.87 33.79
C LYS A 78 -18.72 -11.40 34.04
N ASP A 79 -18.98 -10.55 33.05
CA ASP A 79 -18.92 -9.09 33.19
C ASP A 79 -20.15 -8.56 33.95
N ASP A 80 -20.16 -7.24 34.23
CA ASP A 80 -21.25 -6.55 34.93
C ASP A 80 -22.61 -6.61 34.20
N LYS A 81 -22.63 -7.06 32.94
CA LYS A 81 -23.82 -7.22 32.11
C LYS A 81 -24.23 -8.70 31.97
N GLY A 82 -23.53 -9.61 32.63
CA GLY A 82 -23.80 -11.05 32.60
C GLY A 82 -23.21 -11.79 31.40
N ASN A 83 -22.34 -11.16 30.60
CA ASN A 83 -21.68 -11.83 29.47
C ASN A 83 -20.46 -12.62 29.96
N PRO A 84 -20.20 -13.82 29.42
CA PRO A 84 -19.01 -14.60 29.75
C PRO A 84 -17.71 -13.87 29.38
N LEU A 85 -16.75 -13.90 30.29
CA LEU A 85 -15.40 -13.37 30.07
C LEU A 85 -14.49 -14.45 29.49
N PHE A 86 -13.65 -14.03 28.55
CA PHE A 86 -12.65 -14.87 27.91
C PHE A 86 -11.28 -14.18 27.96
N ASN A 87 -10.24 -14.98 28.14
CA ASN A 87 -8.87 -14.59 27.91
C ASN A 87 -8.52 -14.97 26.47
N THR A 88 -8.13 -13.96 25.67
CA THR A 88 -7.72 -14.15 24.28
C THR A 88 -6.21 -13.95 24.19
N LYS A 89 -5.50 -15.02 23.83
CA LYS A 89 -4.07 -14.97 23.54
C LYS A 89 -3.87 -15.00 22.03
N PHE A 90 -3.46 -13.86 21.48
CA PHE A 90 -3.11 -13.75 20.07
C PHE A 90 -1.72 -14.34 19.81
N PRO A 91 -1.46 -14.82 18.59
CA PRO A 91 -0.10 -15.15 18.19
C PRO A 91 0.80 -13.90 18.25
N THR A 92 2.05 -14.13 18.60
CA THR A 92 3.11 -13.13 18.68
C THR A 92 3.53 -12.63 17.30
N VAL A 93 4.29 -11.53 17.27
CA VAL A 93 4.88 -11.00 16.04
C VAL A 93 5.86 -12.01 15.43
N GLU A 94 6.66 -12.68 16.26
CA GLU A 94 7.64 -13.69 15.84
C GLU A 94 6.95 -14.86 15.14
N GLU A 95 5.91 -15.44 15.75
CA GLU A 95 5.10 -16.51 15.14
C GLU A 95 4.47 -16.06 13.80
N GLY A 96 4.05 -14.80 13.72
CA GLY A 96 3.51 -14.22 12.47
C GLY A 96 4.56 -14.06 11.38
N VAL A 97 5.82 -13.75 11.74
CA VAL A 97 6.95 -13.67 10.81
C VAL A 97 7.31 -15.07 10.31
N ASP A 98 7.39 -16.05 11.20
CA ASP A 98 7.69 -17.45 10.83
C ASP A 98 6.63 -18.00 9.86
N PHE A 99 5.35 -17.74 10.15
CA PHE A 99 4.27 -18.07 9.23
C PHE A 99 4.47 -17.40 7.86
N PHE A 100 4.76 -16.10 7.84
CA PHE A 100 4.97 -15.37 6.59
C PHE A 100 6.11 -15.98 5.78
N LEU A 101 7.23 -16.30 6.41
CA LEU A 101 8.37 -16.95 5.75
C LEU A 101 8.05 -18.36 5.26
N SER A 102 7.18 -19.11 5.94
CA SER A 102 6.75 -20.44 5.48
C SER A 102 5.76 -20.41 4.31
N GLU A 103 4.92 -19.38 4.22
CA GLU A 103 3.82 -19.31 3.25
C GLU A 103 4.14 -18.49 2.01
N VAL A 104 5.13 -17.58 2.11
CA VAL A 104 5.56 -16.73 1.02
C VAL A 104 6.77 -17.38 0.35
N PRO A 105 6.62 -17.92 -0.87
CA PRO A 105 7.74 -18.54 -1.57
C PRO A 105 8.82 -17.50 -1.89
N ASP A 106 10.09 -17.94 -1.91
CA ASP A 106 11.25 -17.08 -2.17
C ASP A 106 11.10 -16.24 -3.43
N GLU A 107 10.52 -16.80 -4.51
CA GLU A 107 10.25 -16.08 -5.77
C GLU A 107 9.38 -14.82 -5.56
N LYS A 108 8.46 -14.84 -4.58
CA LYS A 108 7.58 -13.71 -4.28
C LYS A 108 8.34 -12.64 -3.50
N ILE A 109 9.21 -13.07 -2.59
CA ILE A 109 10.11 -12.19 -1.84
C ILE A 109 11.08 -11.49 -2.81
N ALA A 110 11.74 -12.26 -3.66
CA ALA A 110 12.64 -11.78 -4.71
C ALA A 110 11.92 -10.79 -5.65
N LYS A 111 10.67 -11.07 -6.03
CA LYS A 111 9.88 -10.17 -6.88
C LYS A 111 9.54 -8.84 -6.19
N ILE A 112 9.23 -8.83 -4.89
CA ILE A 112 9.02 -7.58 -4.15
C ILE A 112 10.33 -6.79 -4.09
N LEU A 113 11.43 -7.47 -3.72
CA LEU A 113 12.75 -6.86 -3.61
C LEU A 113 13.22 -6.29 -4.95
N ALA A 114 13.04 -7.01 -6.06
CA ALA A 114 13.33 -6.56 -7.42
C ALA A 114 12.58 -5.26 -7.77
N ILE A 115 11.30 -5.16 -7.41
CA ILE A 115 10.52 -3.93 -7.60
C ILE A 115 11.09 -2.77 -6.76
N LEU A 116 11.47 -3.03 -5.51
CA LEU A 116 12.02 -2.01 -4.61
C LEU A 116 13.40 -1.52 -5.09
N LEU A 117 14.29 -2.46 -5.42
CA LEU A 117 15.68 -2.22 -5.80
C LEU A 117 15.86 -1.75 -7.24
N ASP A 118 14.81 -1.81 -8.08
CA ASP A 118 14.88 -1.53 -9.52
C ASP A 118 15.82 -2.48 -10.29
N LYS A 119 15.75 -3.76 -9.95
CA LYS A 119 16.59 -4.84 -10.49
C LYS A 119 15.75 -5.99 -11.03
N THR A 120 16.36 -6.94 -11.73
CA THR A 120 15.69 -8.22 -12.04
C THR A 120 15.60 -9.10 -10.79
N ALA A 121 14.76 -10.14 -10.85
CA ALA A 121 14.69 -11.10 -9.75
C ALA A 121 16.02 -11.84 -9.57
N GLU A 122 16.67 -12.24 -10.67
CA GLU A 122 17.98 -12.92 -10.59
C GLU A 122 19.05 -12.01 -9.98
N GLU A 123 19.12 -10.75 -10.42
CA GLU A 123 20.06 -9.78 -9.84
C GLU A 123 19.82 -9.52 -8.35
N THR A 124 18.58 -9.68 -7.89
CA THR A 124 18.19 -9.43 -6.51
C THR A 124 18.55 -10.60 -5.60
N GLU A 125 18.44 -11.83 -6.09
CA GLU A 125 18.80 -13.04 -5.33
C GLU A 125 20.32 -13.13 -5.08
N GLU A 126 21.11 -12.65 -6.03
CA GLU A 126 22.58 -12.64 -5.96
C GLU A 126 23.16 -11.44 -5.20
N MET A 127 22.31 -10.51 -4.73
CA MET A 127 22.78 -9.35 -3.97
C MET A 127 23.13 -9.71 -2.53
N ASP A 128 24.19 -9.07 -2.02
CA ASP A 128 24.51 -9.14 -0.61
C ASP A 128 23.35 -8.62 0.25
N PHE A 129 23.08 -9.34 1.34
CA PHE A 129 21.95 -9.04 2.23
C PHE A 129 22.12 -7.68 2.93
N PHE A 130 23.34 -7.29 3.31
CA PHE A 130 23.59 -5.99 3.93
C PHE A 130 23.41 -4.86 2.93
N ASP A 131 23.91 -5.01 1.70
CA ASP A 131 23.70 -4.03 0.64
C ASP A 131 22.21 -3.87 0.33
N THR A 132 21.48 -4.97 0.21
CA THR A 132 20.03 -4.98 0.02
C THR A 132 19.31 -4.25 1.16
N SER A 133 19.67 -4.57 2.40
CA SER A 133 19.07 -3.95 3.59
C SER A 133 19.35 -2.45 3.65
N LEU A 134 20.57 -2.03 3.31
CA LEU A 134 20.99 -0.63 3.29
C LEU A 134 20.20 0.17 2.25
N ILE A 135 20.06 -0.37 1.04
CA ILE A 135 19.30 0.28 -0.03
C ILE A 135 17.82 0.40 0.33
N VAL A 136 17.22 -0.66 0.90
CA VAL A 136 15.82 -0.64 1.34
C VAL A 136 15.61 0.35 2.49
N ALA A 137 16.52 0.39 3.46
CA ALA A 137 16.43 1.34 4.57
C ALA A 137 16.49 2.79 4.07
N GLU A 138 17.44 3.11 3.19
CA GLU A 138 17.54 4.43 2.57
C GLU A 138 16.32 4.74 1.69
N PHE A 139 15.82 3.77 0.94
CA PHE A 139 14.57 3.93 0.18
C PHE A 139 13.40 4.32 1.08
N LEU A 140 13.20 3.63 2.20
CA LEU A 140 12.11 3.88 3.13
C LEU A 140 12.25 5.23 3.82
N ALA A 141 13.46 5.59 4.26
CA ALA A 141 13.73 6.88 4.91
C ALA A 141 13.49 8.08 3.98
N ASN A 142 13.71 7.90 2.67
CA ASN A 142 13.59 8.96 1.67
C ASN A 142 12.25 8.95 0.91
N THR A 143 11.45 7.91 1.07
CA THR A 143 10.11 7.85 0.48
C THR A 143 9.11 8.50 1.42
N PRO A 144 8.36 9.54 0.99
CA PRO A 144 7.38 10.20 1.85
C PRO A 144 6.09 9.37 1.97
N ILE A 145 6.18 8.21 2.63
CA ILE A 145 5.11 7.22 2.77
C ILE A 145 3.86 7.87 3.36
N GLU A 146 4.00 8.70 4.39
CA GLU A 146 2.88 9.40 5.04
C GLU A 146 2.11 10.33 4.08
N LYS A 147 2.83 11.06 3.23
CA LYS A 147 2.22 11.93 2.21
C LYS A 147 1.49 11.09 1.17
N LEU A 148 2.09 9.97 0.76
CA LEU A 148 1.48 9.04 -0.18
C LEU A 148 0.19 8.43 0.40
N THR A 149 0.23 7.93 1.64
CA THR A 149 -0.94 7.40 2.35
C THR A 149 -2.03 8.47 2.49
N SER A 150 -1.66 9.72 2.77
CA SER A 150 -2.61 10.83 2.87
C SER A 150 -3.27 11.14 1.52
N LEU A 151 -2.52 11.11 0.42
CA LEU A 151 -3.07 11.26 -0.93
C LEU A 151 -4.01 10.11 -1.29
N ILE A 152 -3.62 8.86 -1.02
CA ILE A 152 -4.46 7.69 -1.24
C ILE A 152 -5.76 7.80 -0.41
N LYS A 153 -5.69 8.21 0.86
CA LYS A 153 -6.87 8.43 1.71
C LYS A 153 -7.80 9.50 1.14
N LYS A 154 -7.26 10.59 0.57
CA LYS A 154 -8.05 11.64 -0.11
C LYS A 154 -8.69 11.17 -1.41
N ILE A 155 -8.04 10.25 -2.12
CA ILE A 155 -8.49 9.74 -3.42
C ILE A 155 -9.47 8.57 -3.26
N ARG A 156 -9.32 7.73 -2.24
CA ARG A 156 -10.18 6.57 -1.92
C ARG A 156 -11.69 6.86 -1.98
N PRO A 157 -12.24 7.94 -1.39
CA PRO A 157 -13.67 8.22 -1.50
C PRO A 157 -14.14 8.53 -2.93
N LYS A 158 -13.24 8.96 -3.85
CA LYS A 158 -13.57 9.19 -5.26
C LYS A 158 -13.61 7.93 -6.12
N PHE A 159 -13.01 6.85 -5.64
CA PHE A 159 -13.02 5.52 -6.28
C PHE A 159 -13.94 4.53 -5.56
N ARG A 160 -14.69 4.99 -4.55
CA ARG A 160 -15.80 4.21 -4.01
C ARG A 160 -16.80 4.06 -5.15
N THR A 161 -17.13 2.83 -5.50
CA THR A 161 -18.23 2.55 -6.42
C THR A 161 -19.47 3.23 -5.88
N MET A 162 -20.02 4.19 -6.63
CA MET A 162 -21.28 4.86 -6.31
C MET A 162 -22.33 3.81 -5.99
N SER A 163 -23.14 4.04 -4.95
CA SER A 163 -24.25 3.12 -4.66
C SER A 163 -25.21 3.07 -5.87
N LYS A 164 -25.99 1.99 -6.01
CA LYS A 164 -26.98 1.89 -7.09
C LYS A 164 -27.98 3.07 -7.09
N GLU A 165 -28.16 3.75 -5.96
CA GLU A 165 -28.97 4.97 -5.87
C GLU A 165 -28.24 6.20 -6.47
N GLU A 166 -26.95 6.37 -6.17
CA GLU A 166 -26.14 7.48 -6.70
C GLU A 166 -25.91 7.37 -8.21
N VAL A 167 -25.80 6.14 -8.75
CA VAL A 167 -25.73 5.89 -10.20
C VAL A 167 -27.04 6.30 -10.87
N LYS A 168 -28.21 5.97 -10.29
CA LYS A 168 -29.51 6.37 -10.84
C LYS A 168 -29.70 7.89 -10.88
N GLU A 169 -29.23 8.61 -9.86
CA GLU A 169 -29.29 10.09 -9.85
C GLU A 169 -28.33 10.71 -10.88
N ALA A 170 -27.15 10.12 -11.10
CA ALA A 170 -26.22 10.58 -12.13
C ALA A 170 -26.75 10.34 -13.55
N THR A 171 -27.34 9.17 -13.82
CA THR A 171 -27.95 8.86 -15.14
C THR A 171 -29.20 9.69 -15.42
N GLN A 172 -29.95 10.11 -14.39
CA GLN A 172 -31.06 11.05 -14.55
C GLN A 172 -30.60 12.49 -14.85
N LYS A 173 -29.45 12.91 -14.32
CA LYS A 173 -28.87 14.23 -14.64
C LYS A 173 -28.35 14.29 -16.09
N GLU A 174 -27.68 13.26 -16.59
CA GLU A 174 -27.21 13.21 -17.99
C GLU A 174 -28.38 13.24 -19.00
N HIS A 175 -29.49 12.53 -18.72
CA HIS A 175 -30.66 12.56 -19.60
C HIS A 175 -31.45 13.88 -19.58
N THR A 176 -31.25 14.74 -18.58
CA THR A 176 -31.92 16.06 -18.52
C THR A 176 -31.10 17.14 -19.24
N GLU A 177 -29.78 16.98 -19.36
CA GLU A 177 -28.90 17.97 -20.01
C GLU A 177 -28.71 17.72 -21.52
N GLU A 178 -28.95 16.51 -22.03
CA GLU A 178 -28.77 16.17 -23.46
C GLU A 178 -29.85 16.70 -24.43
N THR A 179 -30.90 17.38 -23.96
CA THR A 179 -31.89 18.03 -24.86
C THR A 179 -31.69 19.53 -25.07
N GLY A 180 -30.57 20.11 -24.62
CA GLY A 180 -30.38 21.56 -24.79
C GLY A 180 -28.95 22.05 -24.72
N LYS A 181 -28.12 21.74 -25.75
CA LYS A 181 -27.16 22.64 -26.43
C LYS A 181 -26.14 21.83 -27.23
N ALA A 182 -26.38 21.70 -28.53
CA ALA A 182 -25.28 21.51 -29.48
C ALA A 182 -24.40 22.77 -29.44
N SER A 183 -23.28 22.73 -28.74
CA SER A 183 -22.21 23.71 -28.89
C SER A 183 -21.03 23.00 -29.57
N VAL A 184 -21.06 23.05 -30.90
CA VAL A 184 -19.90 22.76 -31.73
C VAL A 184 -18.87 23.83 -31.40
N VAL A 185 -17.74 23.46 -30.80
CA VAL A 185 -16.62 24.39 -30.61
C VAL A 185 -15.84 24.44 -31.94
N PRO A 186 -15.82 25.57 -32.67
CA PRO A 186 -15.00 25.70 -33.85
C PRO A 186 -13.51 25.81 -33.45
N LEU A 187 -12.68 24.93 -34.00
CA LEU A 187 -11.22 25.04 -33.95
C LEU A 187 -10.78 26.18 -34.88
N ASN A 188 -10.33 27.30 -34.30
CA ASN A 188 -9.62 28.31 -35.08
C ASN A 188 -8.20 27.79 -35.42
N PRO A 189 -7.77 27.79 -36.69
CA PRO A 189 -6.39 27.48 -37.03
C PRO A 189 -5.44 28.58 -36.51
N SER A 190 -4.31 28.15 -35.94
CA SER A 190 -3.25 29.05 -35.46
C SER A 190 -2.63 29.86 -36.61
N PRO A 191 -2.35 31.16 -36.41
CA PRO A 191 -1.63 31.95 -37.40
C PRO A 191 -0.15 31.56 -37.43
N GLN A 192 0.28 30.97 -38.55
CA GLN A 192 1.69 30.93 -38.93
C GLN A 192 2.12 32.32 -39.42
N ALA A 193 3.24 32.81 -38.89
CA ALA A 193 4.08 33.84 -39.50
C ALA A 193 5.54 33.36 -39.40
#